data_AF-A0A4Q7PJJ4-F1
#
_entry.id   AF-A0A4Q7PJJ4-F1
#
_cell.length_a   1.000
_cell.length_b   1.000
_cell.length_c   1.000
_cell.angle_alpha   90.00
_cell.angle_beta   90.00
_cell.angle_gamma   90.00
#
_symmetry.space_group_name_H-M   'P 1'
#
loop_
_entity.id
_entity.type
_entity.pdbx_description
1 polymer ?
#
loop_
_entity_poly.entity_id
_entity_poly.type
_entity_poly.pdbx_seq_one_letter_code
_entity_poly.pdbx_strand_id
1 'polypeptide(L)'
;MGLFDFFKKNRTHTEPHYDVTNIRVTDLEKDYIFEFDLDTWIVKKMYEYDWGNSHYSREFLVHNGKKNLYLHIEEDDELEISITEKIGIRILGEHIKTLLQENGKPPEKITYQDIVYFLDAENPGFCRNVEDENWYEIINWTYLNADEDKLITIEQSGDGEFDATIGLYVPEFKISNILPQNIDE
;
A
#
# COMPACT_ATOMS: atom_id res chain seq x y z
N MET A 1 -16.56 -28.21 -43.72
CA MET A 1 -15.43 -27.24 -43.78
C MET A 1 -16.06 -25.87 -43.98
N GLY A 2 -15.94 -24.87 -43.12
CA GLY A 2 -15.27 -24.77 -41.84
C GLY A 2 -16.00 -23.72 -40.99
N LEU A 3 -16.16 -24.05 -39.71
CA LEU A 3 -16.35 -23.11 -38.62
C LEU A 3 -15.01 -22.35 -38.43
N PHE A 4 -15.00 -21.23 -37.69
CA PHE A 4 -13.86 -20.36 -37.38
C PHE A 4 -13.68 -19.14 -38.30
N ASP A 5 -14.53 -18.12 -38.12
CA ASP A 5 -14.15 -16.74 -38.47
C ASP A 5 -14.79 -15.69 -37.53
N PHE A 6 -14.77 -15.98 -36.22
CA PHE A 6 -15.42 -15.14 -35.21
C PHE A 6 -14.59 -14.92 -33.95
N PHE A 7 -13.27 -14.71 -34.09
CA PHE A 7 -12.46 -14.14 -33.00
C PHE A 7 -11.33 -13.28 -33.54
N LYS A 8 -11.69 -12.05 -33.95
CA LYS A 8 -10.76 -10.92 -34.00
C LYS A 8 -11.38 -9.78 -33.19
N LYS A 9 -11.37 -9.95 -31.86
CA LYS A 9 -11.68 -8.86 -30.93
C LYS A 9 -10.52 -7.89 -31.00
N ASN A 10 -10.80 -6.70 -31.53
CA ASN A 10 -9.89 -5.57 -31.55
C ASN A 10 -9.30 -5.39 -30.15
N ARG A 11 -7.99 -5.60 -30.01
CA ARG A 11 -7.23 -5.06 -28.90
C ARG A 11 -7.25 -3.56 -29.11
N THR A 12 -8.15 -2.87 -28.43
CA THR A 12 -8.08 -1.43 -28.21
C THR A 12 -6.69 -1.17 -27.64
N HIS A 13 -5.85 -0.55 -28.46
CA HIS A 13 -4.60 0.04 -28.05
C HIS A 13 -4.98 1.20 -27.12
N THR A 14 -5.07 0.93 -25.82
CA THR A 14 -5.08 1.98 -24.82
C THR A 14 -3.68 2.57 -24.83
N GLU A 15 -3.54 3.72 -25.46
CA GLU A 15 -2.34 4.54 -25.34
C GLU A 15 -2.03 4.72 -23.84
N PRO A 16 -0.78 4.55 -23.40
CA PRO A 16 -0.43 4.77 -22.00
C PRO A 16 -0.84 6.19 -21.61
N HIS A 17 -1.61 6.34 -20.52
CA HIS A 17 -2.10 7.63 -20.03
C HIS A 17 -1.01 8.40 -19.24
N TYR A 18 0.26 8.22 -19.60
CA TYR A 18 1.39 8.83 -18.92
C TYR A 18 2.45 9.30 -19.92
N ASP A 19 3.14 10.40 -19.58
CA ASP A 19 4.30 10.86 -20.34
C ASP A 19 5.47 9.91 -20.04
N VAL A 20 5.84 9.08 -21.01
CA VAL A 20 6.96 8.13 -20.89
C VAL A 20 8.30 8.79 -20.54
N THR A 21 8.41 10.12 -20.68
CA THR A 21 9.60 10.90 -20.30
C THR A 21 9.52 11.49 -18.89
N ASN A 22 8.39 11.36 -18.20
CA ASN A 22 8.14 11.93 -16.88
C ASN A 22 7.18 11.06 -16.04
N ILE A 23 7.55 9.79 -15.84
CA ILE A 23 6.81 8.84 -15.01
C ILE A 23 6.97 9.22 -13.53
N ARG A 24 5.85 9.41 -12.84
CA ARG A 24 5.81 9.74 -11.40
C ARG A 24 5.51 8.53 -10.55
N VAL A 25 5.69 8.69 -9.25
CA VAL A 25 5.33 7.66 -8.27
C VAL A 25 3.84 7.32 -8.30
N THR A 26 3.00 8.31 -8.63
CA THR A 26 1.56 8.14 -8.81
C THR A 26 1.18 7.38 -10.07
N ASP A 27 2.11 7.17 -11.01
CA ASP A 27 1.91 6.36 -12.22
C ASP A 27 2.34 4.88 -12.02
N LEU A 28 2.72 4.49 -10.79
CA LEU A 28 3.13 3.12 -10.51
C LEU A 28 2.02 2.12 -10.77
N GLU A 29 2.39 1.04 -11.45
CA GLU A 29 1.52 -0.07 -11.81
C GLU A 29 2.20 -1.41 -11.51
N LYS A 30 1.42 -2.49 -11.59
CA LYS A 30 1.97 -3.84 -11.44
C LYS A 30 3.11 -4.09 -12.42
N ASP A 31 4.11 -4.83 -11.96
CA ASP A 31 5.34 -5.18 -12.67
C ASP A 31 6.28 -4.00 -12.97
N TYR A 32 5.96 -2.76 -12.56
CA TYR A 32 6.90 -1.65 -12.70
C TYR A 32 8.13 -1.88 -11.81
N ILE A 33 9.26 -1.31 -12.23
CA ILE A 33 10.48 -1.27 -11.44
C ILE A 33 10.81 0.17 -11.06
N PHE A 34 11.43 0.35 -9.91
CA PHE A 34 11.94 1.65 -9.46
C PHE A 34 13.17 1.47 -8.56
N GLU A 35 13.90 2.54 -8.35
CA GLU A 35 15.00 2.61 -7.41
C GLU A 35 14.56 3.31 -6.12
N PHE A 36 14.88 2.69 -5.00
CA PHE A 36 14.71 3.23 -3.65
C PHE A 36 15.78 2.66 -2.74
N ASP A 37 16.43 3.54 -1.96
CA ASP A 37 17.50 3.19 -1.01
C ASP A 37 18.64 2.35 -1.63
N LEU A 38 19.09 2.73 -2.83
CA LEU A 38 20.15 2.06 -3.61
C LEU A 38 19.83 0.62 -4.05
N ASP A 39 18.59 0.16 -3.86
CA ASP A 39 18.09 -1.12 -4.34
C ASP A 39 17.06 -0.91 -5.46
N THR A 40 16.97 -1.88 -6.36
CA THR A 40 15.90 -1.96 -7.36
C THR A 40 14.73 -2.78 -6.83
N TRP A 41 13.54 -2.21 -6.91
CA TRP A 41 12.30 -2.80 -6.43
C TRP A 41 11.37 -3.10 -7.59
N ILE A 42 10.67 -4.23 -7.52
CA ILE A 42 9.66 -4.64 -8.50
C ILE A 42 8.30 -4.66 -7.81
N VAL A 43 7.31 -3.99 -8.39
CA VAL A 43 5.92 -4.04 -7.94
C VAL A 43 5.34 -5.43 -8.21
N LYS A 44 4.94 -6.15 -7.16
CA LYS A 44 4.38 -7.50 -7.25
C LYS A 44 2.87 -7.53 -7.18
N LYS A 45 2.28 -6.66 -6.37
CA LYS A 45 0.83 -6.51 -6.23
C LYS A 45 0.48 -5.04 -6.02
N MET A 46 -0.75 -4.71 -6.37
CA MET A 46 -1.34 -3.40 -6.13
C MET A 46 -2.67 -3.59 -5.40
N TYR A 47 -2.86 -2.78 -4.37
CA TYR A 47 -4.05 -2.73 -3.56
C TYR A 47 -4.65 -1.33 -3.68
N GLU A 48 -5.97 -1.28 -3.68
CA GLU A 48 -6.74 -0.04 -3.63
C GLU A 48 -7.56 -0.02 -2.36
N TYR A 49 -7.61 1.16 -1.77
CA TYR A 49 -8.35 1.46 -0.56
C TYR A 49 -9.43 2.51 -0.86
N ASP A 50 -10.64 2.26 -0.40
CA ASP A 50 -11.76 3.21 -0.39
C ASP A 50 -12.09 3.57 1.06
N TRP A 51 -11.77 4.80 1.45
CA TRP A 51 -12.02 5.33 2.79
C TRP A 51 -13.37 6.05 2.89
N GLY A 52 -14.19 5.98 1.84
CA GLY A 52 -15.44 6.71 1.72
C GLY A 52 -15.23 8.15 1.24
N ASN A 53 -16.35 8.84 0.97
CA ASN A 53 -16.38 10.23 0.49
C ASN A 53 -15.47 10.52 -0.72
N SER A 54 -15.22 9.51 -1.57
CA SER A 54 -14.33 9.59 -2.72
C SER A 54 -12.84 9.81 -2.38
N HIS A 55 -12.42 9.47 -1.16
CA HIS A 55 -11.01 9.38 -0.79
C HIS A 55 -10.48 7.98 -1.05
N TYR A 56 -9.40 7.90 -1.81
CA TYR A 56 -8.78 6.65 -2.23
C TYR A 56 -7.27 6.70 -1.98
N SER A 57 -6.70 5.57 -1.58
CA SER A 57 -5.25 5.40 -1.55
C SER A 57 -4.85 4.09 -2.23
N ARG A 58 -3.58 3.98 -2.60
CA ARG A 58 -3.02 2.77 -3.20
C ARG A 58 -1.88 2.24 -2.35
N GLU A 59 -1.76 0.93 -2.27
CA GLU A 59 -0.61 0.26 -1.65
C GLU A 59 0.00 -0.74 -2.63
N PHE A 60 1.32 -0.79 -2.67
CA PHE A 60 2.09 -1.64 -3.56
C PHE A 60 2.95 -2.59 -2.73
N LEU A 61 2.77 -3.90 -2.91
CA LEU A 61 3.72 -4.88 -2.41
C LEU A 61 4.91 -4.91 -3.35
N VAL A 62 6.07 -4.47 -2.87
CA VAL A 62 7.30 -4.35 -3.66
C VAL A 62 8.38 -5.31 -3.16
N HIS A 63 9.20 -5.82 -4.08
CA HIS A 63 10.23 -6.81 -3.76
C HIS A 63 11.56 -6.52 -4.47
N ASN A 64 12.67 -6.60 -3.74
CA ASN A 64 14.03 -6.36 -4.26
C ASN A 64 14.88 -7.65 -4.44
N GLY A 65 14.27 -8.83 -4.37
CA GLY A 65 14.96 -10.12 -4.40
C GLY A 65 15.32 -10.68 -3.02
N LYS A 66 15.30 -9.85 -1.97
CA LYS A 66 15.65 -10.23 -0.59
C LYS A 66 14.51 -10.06 0.39
N LYS A 67 13.79 -8.94 0.31
CA LYS A 67 12.71 -8.60 1.25
C LYS A 67 11.53 -7.96 0.53
N ASN A 68 10.40 -7.92 1.22
CA ASN A 68 9.19 -7.23 0.78
C ASN A 68 9.05 -5.92 1.56
N LEU A 69 8.56 -4.89 0.90
CA LEU A 69 8.06 -3.66 1.53
C LEU A 69 6.66 -3.38 0.99
N TYR A 70 5.94 -2.53 1.71
CA TYR A 70 4.65 -1.99 1.32
C TYR A 70 4.86 -0.50 1.10
N LEU A 71 4.65 -0.08 -0.14
CA LEU A 71 4.70 1.33 -0.54
C LEU A 71 3.25 1.82 -0.60
N HIS A 72 2.88 2.73 0.29
CA HIS A 72 1.56 3.34 0.30
C HIS A 72 1.64 4.75 -0.27
N ILE A 73 0.65 5.10 -1.10
CA ILE A 73 0.52 6.38 -1.79
C ILE A 73 -0.90 6.89 -1.59
N GLU A 74 -0.99 8.10 -1.08
CA GLU A 74 -2.24 8.84 -0.92
C GLU A 74 -2.08 10.23 -1.54
N GLU A 75 -3.05 10.61 -2.37
CA GLU A 75 -3.06 11.89 -3.06
C GLU A 75 -4.43 12.53 -2.80
N ASP A 76 -4.51 13.33 -1.73
CA ASP A 76 -5.70 14.12 -1.39
C ASP A 76 -5.37 15.61 -1.55
N ASP A 77 -5.00 16.31 -0.46
CA ASP A 77 -4.52 17.70 -0.51
C ASP A 77 -3.02 17.78 -0.85
N GLU A 78 -2.22 16.87 -0.30
CA GLU A 78 -0.79 16.71 -0.56
C GLU A 78 -0.48 15.25 -0.89
N LEU A 79 0.63 15.02 -1.60
CA LEU A 79 1.10 13.67 -1.93
C LEU A 79 1.83 13.08 -0.72
N GLU A 80 1.21 12.09 -0.08
CA GLU A 80 1.80 11.32 1.00
C GLU A 80 2.29 9.97 0.49
N ILE A 81 3.51 9.63 0.90
CA ILE A 81 4.16 8.38 0.51
C ILE A 81 4.79 7.78 1.75
N SER A 82 4.47 6.53 2.04
CA SER A 82 5.11 5.79 3.11
C SER A 82 5.67 4.46 2.62
N ILE A 83 6.77 4.05 3.22
CA ILE A 83 7.38 2.74 2.97
C ILE A 83 7.46 2.00 4.30
N THR A 84 6.79 0.86 4.37
CA THR A 84 6.67 0.05 5.58
C THR A 84 7.08 -1.40 5.34
N GLU A 85 7.42 -2.09 6.42
CA GLU A 85 7.66 -3.53 6.44
C GLU A 85 6.69 -4.21 7.40
N LYS A 86 6.28 -5.43 7.05
CA LYS A 86 5.36 -6.21 7.88
C LYS A 86 6.06 -6.64 9.17
N ILE A 87 5.35 -6.45 10.29
CA ILE A 87 5.76 -6.89 11.60
C ILE A 87 4.70 -7.78 12.24
N GLY A 88 5.13 -8.65 13.15
CA GLY A 88 4.19 -9.44 13.93
C GLY A 88 3.52 -8.56 14.97
N ILE A 89 2.21 -8.32 14.89
CA ILE A 89 1.44 -7.50 15.86
C ILE A 89 1.73 -7.80 17.35
N ARG A 90 2.14 -9.05 17.69
CA ARG A 90 2.53 -9.41 19.07
C ARG A 90 3.73 -8.63 19.59
N ILE A 91 4.63 -8.16 18.71
CA ILE A 91 5.81 -7.39 19.10
C ILE A 91 5.47 -5.96 19.55
N LEU A 92 4.29 -5.46 19.17
CA LEU A 92 3.77 -4.16 19.58
C LEU A 92 3.19 -4.19 21.00
N GLY A 93 3.00 -5.39 21.58
CA GLY A 93 2.53 -5.62 22.94
C GLY A 93 1.51 -6.75 23.01
N GLU A 94 1.56 -7.54 24.07
CA GLU A 94 0.74 -8.76 24.23
C GLU A 94 -0.77 -8.49 24.29
N HIS A 95 -1.19 -7.25 24.54
CA HIS A 95 -2.60 -6.89 24.78
C HIS A 95 -3.28 -6.15 23.62
N ILE A 96 -2.57 -5.76 22.57
CA ILE A 96 -3.18 -4.95 21.50
C ILE A 96 -4.33 -5.69 20.81
N LYS A 97 -4.10 -6.97 20.46
CA LYS A 97 -5.16 -7.82 19.87
C LYS A 97 -6.38 -7.94 20.78
N THR A 98 -6.15 -8.18 22.07
CA THR A 98 -7.22 -8.31 23.05
C THR A 98 -8.01 -7.01 23.20
N LEU A 99 -7.33 -5.86 23.27
CA LEU A 99 -8.00 -4.56 23.36
C LEU A 99 -8.86 -4.26 22.14
N LEU A 100 -8.35 -4.53 20.94
CA LEU A 100 -9.09 -4.34 19.69
C LEU A 100 -10.29 -5.29 19.59
N GLN A 101 -10.14 -6.55 20.00
CA GLN A 101 -11.22 -7.55 19.94
C GLN A 101 -12.31 -7.35 21.01
N GLU A 102 -11.94 -6.95 22.23
CA GLU A 102 -12.88 -6.87 23.36
C GLU A 102 -13.58 -5.51 23.47
N ASN A 103 -12.84 -4.43 23.24
CA ASN A 103 -13.33 -3.07 23.48
C ASN A 103 -13.55 -2.27 22.18
N GLY A 104 -13.12 -2.81 21.03
CA GLY A 104 -13.17 -2.12 19.74
C GLY A 104 -12.35 -0.84 19.72
N LYS A 105 -11.38 -0.69 20.64
CA LYS A 105 -10.58 0.53 20.76
C LYS A 105 -9.09 0.21 20.82
N PRO A 106 -8.29 0.80 19.91
CA PRO A 106 -6.84 0.73 20.00
C PRO A 106 -6.33 1.40 21.29
N PRO A 107 -5.13 1.02 21.79
CA PRO A 107 -4.43 1.85 22.76
C PRO A 107 -4.12 3.24 22.17
N GLU A 108 -4.14 4.30 22.98
CA GLU A 108 -3.76 5.66 22.51
C GLU A 108 -2.26 5.79 22.18
N LYS A 109 -1.44 4.85 22.65
CA LYS A 109 0.01 4.86 22.44
C LYS A 109 0.58 3.46 22.34
N ILE A 110 1.61 3.32 21.52
CA ILE A 110 2.42 2.10 21.38
C ILE A 110 3.89 2.48 21.60
N THR A 111 4.66 1.63 22.28
CA THR A 111 6.11 1.79 22.38
C THR A 111 6.79 0.61 21.71
N TYR A 112 7.62 0.91 20.72
CA TYR A 112 8.36 -0.09 19.96
C TYR A 112 9.78 0.41 19.71
N GLN A 113 10.79 -0.42 20.02
CA GLN A 113 12.22 -0.07 19.89
C GLN A 113 12.58 1.30 20.51
N ASP A 114 12.11 1.54 21.73
CA ASP A 114 12.31 2.79 22.49
C ASP A 114 11.72 4.06 21.86
N ILE A 115 10.92 3.93 20.79
CA ILE A 115 10.16 5.02 20.17
C ILE A 115 8.70 4.93 20.61
N VAL A 116 8.13 6.07 21.01
CA VAL A 116 6.71 6.19 21.34
C VAL A 116 5.96 6.66 20.10
N TYR A 117 4.92 5.92 19.76
CA TYR A 117 3.95 6.24 18.72
C TYR A 117 2.60 6.55 19.37
N PHE A 118 1.91 7.56 18.86
CA PHE A 118 0.60 8.02 19.31
C PHE A 118 -0.43 7.68 18.26
N LEU A 119 -1.61 7.24 18.68
CA LEU A 119 -2.73 7.01 17.76
C LEU A 119 -3.08 8.33 17.08
N ASP A 120 -3.02 8.33 15.75
CA ASP A 120 -3.28 9.50 14.92
C ASP A 120 -4.64 9.37 14.23
N ALA A 121 -4.87 8.25 13.55
CA ALA A 121 -6.08 8.01 12.78
C ALA A 121 -6.69 6.63 13.01
N GLU A 122 -8.02 6.56 12.85
CA GLU A 122 -8.83 5.35 12.76
C GLU A 122 -9.71 5.45 11.51
N ASN A 123 -9.39 4.65 10.50
CA ASN A 123 -9.97 4.72 9.18
C ASN A 123 -10.66 3.39 8.84
N PRO A 124 -11.98 3.28 9.06
CA PRO A 124 -12.76 2.19 8.48
C PRO A 124 -12.86 2.38 6.96
N GLY A 125 -12.76 1.30 6.21
CA GLY A 125 -12.79 1.37 4.76
C GLY A 125 -12.94 0.01 4.10
N PHE A 126 -12.70 0.00 2.80
CA PHE A 126 -12.63 -1.21 2.01
C PHE A 126 -11.28 -1.31 1.31
N CYS A 127 -10.71 -2.51 1.26
CA CYS A 127 -9.50 -2.80 0.51
C CYS A 127 -9.78 -3.87 -0.54
N ARG A 128 -9.13 -3.76 -1.70
CA ARG A 128 -9.07 -4.84 -2.68
C ARG A 128 -7.66 -4.98 -3.25
N ASN A 129 -7.30 -6.20 -3.61
CA ASN A 129 -6.23 -6.42 -4.57
C ASN A 129 -6.78 -6.07 -5.97
N VAL A 130 -6.09 -5.26 -6.76
CA VAL A 130 -6.60 -4.82 -8.08
C VAL A 130 -6.79 -5.97 -9.07
N GLU A 131 -6.10 -7.09 -8.86
CA GLU A 131 -6.32 -8.31 -9.64
C GLU A 131 -7.63 -9.04 -9.31
N ASP A 132 -8.26 -8.68 -8.19
CA ASP A 132 -9.49 -9.26 -7.68
C ASP A 132 -10.63 -8.22 -7.73
N GLU A 133 -11.84 -8.65 -8.10
CA GLU A 133 -13.01 -7.74 -8.10
C GLU A 133 -13.63 -7.56 -6.71
N ASN A 134 -13.19 -8.35 -5.72
CA ASN A 134 -13.78 -8.40 -4.39
C ASN A 134 -13.16 -7.34 -3.47
N TRP A 135 -14.02 -6.54 -2.86
CA TRP A 135 -13.67 -5.63 -1.78
C TRP A 135 -13.88 -6.30 -0.43
N TYR A 136 -12.96 -6.05 0.49
CA TYR A 136 -12.97 -6.54 1.86
C TYR A 136 -13.08 -5.36 2.81
N GLU A 137 -13.96 -5.46 3.79
CA GLU A 137 -14.05 -4.47 4.87
C GLU A 137 -12.79 -4.53 5.74
N ILE A 138 -12.29 -3.37 6.09
CA ILE A 138 -11.12 -3.21 6.96
C ILE A 138 -11.33 -2.06 7.94
N ILE A 139 -10.55 -2.09 9.02
CA ILE A 139 -10.29 -0.93 9.88
C ILE A 139 -8.78 -0.76 9.96
N ASN A 140 -8.30 0.42 9.60
CA ASN A 140 -6.88 0.78 9.68
C ASN A 140 -6.65 1.78 10.81
N TRP A 141 -5.67 1.51 11.67
CA TRP A 141 -5.20 2.43 12.69
C TRP A 141 -3.78 2.87 12.37
N THR A 142 -3.57 4.17 12.26
CA THR A 142 -2.25 4.78 12.05
C THR A 142 -1.75 5.36 13.36
N TYR A 143 -0.50 5.05 13.68
CA TYR A 143 0.20 5.63 14.82
C TYR A 143 1.46 6.33 14.35
N LEU A 144 1.67 7.56 14.80
CA LEU A 144 2.82 8.38 14.42
C LEU A 144 3.74 8.63 15.61
N ASN A 145 5.05 8.71 15.38
CA ASN A 145 5.96 9.19 16.40
C ASN A 145 5.81 10.71 16.60
N ALA A 146 6.49 11.25 17.60
CA ALA A 146 6.41 12.69 17.93
C ALA A 146 6.89 13.63 16.81
N ASP A 147 7.73 13.14 15.89
CA ASP A 147 8.23 13.91 14.74
C ASP A 147 7.38 13.70 13.47
N GLU A 148 6.34 12.84 13.54
CA GLU A 148 5.44 12.48 12.43
C GLU A 148 6.15 11.93 11.18
N ASP A 149 7.39 11.45 11.32
CA ASP A 149 8.18 10.87 10.22
C ASP A 149 8.16 9.35 10.17
N LYS A 150 7.74 8.71 11.27
CA LYS A 150 7.63 7.25 11.41
C LYS A 150 6.22 6.86 11.76
N LEU A 151 5.77 5.77 11.16
CA LEU A 151 4.44 5.23 11.36
C LEU A 151 4.44 3.75 11.71
N ILE A 152 3.44 3.36 12.48
CA ILE A 152 2.97 1.98 12.62
C ILE A 152 1.53 1.97 12.12
N THR A 153 1.22 1.06 11.21
CA THR A 153 -0.18 0.79 10.84
C THR A 153 -0.61 -0.55 11.38
N ILE A 154 -1.85 -0.63 11.85
CA ILE A 154 -2.51 -1.87 12.22
C ILE A 154 -3.78 -1.95 11.39
N GLU A 155 -3.94 -2.99 10.60
CA GLU A 155 -5.13 -3.25 9.81
C GLU A 155 -5.85 -4.47 10.39
N GLN A 156 -7.16 -4.36 10.58
CA GLN A 156 -8.04 -5.48 10.87
C GLN A 156 -8.94 -5.73 9.66
N SER A 157 -8.92 -6.95 9.13
CA SER A 157 -9.85 -7.40 8.10
C SER A 157 -11.20 -7.82 8.70
N GLY A 158 -12.25 -7.84 7.88
CA GLY A 158 -13.62 -8.20 8.30
C GLY A 158 -13.78 -9.61 8.88
N ASP A 159 -12.81 -10.50 8.68
CA ASP A 159 -12.74 -11.83 9.32
C ASP A 159 -12.06 -11.81 10.71
N GLY A 160 -11.58 -10.65 11.15
CA GLY A 160 -10.92 -10.45 12.44
C GLY A 160 -9.42 -10.77 12.45
N GLU A 161 -8.81 -11.04 11.28
CA GLU A 161 -7.36 -11.11 11.18
C GLU A 161 -6.73 -9.71 11.31
N PHE A 162 -5.48 -9.69 11.79
CA PHE A 162 -4.75 -8.44 12.00
C PHE A 162 -3.40 -8.50 11.32
N ASP A 163 -3.10 -7.46 10.56
CA ASP A 163 -1.79 -7.16 10.01
C ASP A 163 -1.24 -5.88 10.61
N ALA A 164 0.08 -5.83 10.77
CA ALA A 164 0.76 -4.66 11.29
C ALA A 164 2.00 -4.39 10.44
N THR A 165 2.25 -3.11 10.16
CA THR A 165 3.45 -2.67 9.48
C THR A 165 4.13 -1.54 10.26
N ILE A 166 5.42 -1.34 10.03
CA ILE A 166 6.17 -0.21 10.57
C ILE A 166 7.07 0.36 9.48
N GLY A 167 7.24 1.67 9.48
CA GLY A 167 8.10 2.31 8.49
C GLY A 167 8.26 3.80 8.72
N LEU A 168 8.38 4.52 7.60
CA LEU A 168 8.52 5.96 7.57
C LEU A 168 7.83 6.59 6.36
N TYR A 169 7.50 7.86 6.49
CA TYR A 169 7.16 8.70 5.34
C TYR A 169 8.40 9.04 4.54
N VAL A 170 8.30 8.99 3.22
CA VAL A 170 9.40 9.28 2.30
C VAL A 170 8.98 10.37 1.32
N PRO A 171 9.86 11.33 1.00
CA PRO A 171 9.55 12.31 -0.02
C PRO A 171 9.61 11.66 -1.41
N GLU A 172 8.77 12.12 -2.35
CA GLU A 172 8.62 11.58 -3.71
C GLU A 172 9.97 11.36 -4.41
N PHE A 173 10.91 12.31 -4.32
CA PHE A 173 12.20 12.23 -5.01
C PHE A 173 13.09 11.05 -4.56
N LYS A 174 12.76 10.35 -3.45
CA LYS A 174 13.46 9.14 -3.02
C LYS A 174 13.10 7.92 -3.84
N ILE A 175 11.95 7.95 -4.52
CA ILE A 175 11.53 6.93 -5.47
C ILE A 175 11.86 7.46 -6.86
N SER A 176 12.75 6.76 -7.54
CA SER A 176 13.35 7.26 -8.79
C SER A 176 13.49 6.15 -9.81
N ASN A 177 13.89 6.50 -11.04
CA ASN A 177 14.16 5.53 -12.11
C ASN A 177 12.98 4.55 -12.30
N ILE A 178 11.76 5.10 -12.28
CA ILE A 178 10.52 4.33 -12.48
C ILE A 178 10.45 3.92 -13.94
N LEU A 179 10.34 2.62 -14.19
CA LEU A 179 10.30 2.05 -15.54
C LEU A 179 9.20 0.98 -15.63
N PRO A 180 8.35 1.00 -16.69
CA PRO A 180 7.44 -0.09 -16.97
C PRO A 180 8.23 -1.31 -17.45
N GLN A 181 7.96 -2.49 -16.89
CA GLN A 181 8.66 -3.72 -17.31
C GLN A 181 8.19 -4.25 -18.67
N ASN A 182 6.97 -3.92 -19.10
CA ASN A 182 6.41 -4.36 -20.38
C ASN A 182 6.12 -3.16 -21.29
N ILE A 183 7.14 -2.69 -22.01
CA ILE A 183 6.92 -2.00 -23.27
C ILE A 183 7.00 -3.10 -24.33
N ASP A 184 5.86 -3.71 -24.67
CA ASP A 184 5.81 -4.62 -25.82
C ASP A 184 6.26 -3.85 -27.07
N GLU A 185 7.39 -4.25 -27.67
CA GLU A 185 7.85 -3.81 -29.01
C GLU A 185 6.97 -4.39 -30.14
#